data_AF-A0A3N7APY9-F1
#
_entry.id   AF-A0A3N7APY9-F1
#
_cell.length_a   1.000
_cell.length_b   1.000
_cell.length_c   1.000
_cell.angle_alpha   90.00
_cell.angle_beta   90.00
_cell.angle_gamma   90.00
#
_symmetry.space_group_name_H-M   'P 1'
#
loop_
_entity.id
_entity.type
_entity.pdbx_description
1 polymer ?
#
loop_
_entity_poly.entity_id
_entity_poly.type
_entity_poly.pdbx_seq_one_letter_code
_entity_poly.pdbx_strand_id
1 'polypeptide(L)'
;MGIFDFFKKKSNSQENVSTPVQEMEMPEEKVVEEVVEEVVEIIPEIPSQPIEEPKINSEYEKIKTYNDYIVYSIALQLRGEYTPISAFEKENGEVEGFAYMVTEDAYALSPQQAIGQMEERFENELQEGKIKSYMILYHSQFDHNGNHTPAIQEGEFKGISLAYHFAGDDKAKTGLPYVFENQNVTYKGFAEFSHEENNEIMNHQLVDGRDYFPNTEGIAAPETTNEAGIIIRKSNIHNLVNTWSGIFGHENFQTKDYGQYLTNVLMQSTVADPAGEDKSKTEFEDVRFKTIVTDELSTIIPEVKTDYTLDFETRSIREWENALNLQAIVAGPARDTFGVWFFATDYAENRNRYMTQPHLKVNVSGIVFILDVHTNNDLPDGTKMSEDFTTYVPSQDLPNYACFDFIAQLVDFKETELLEDGSVKGYILKLKLITNEENEDFFTIDAFVNKENVRLETLTKGMKVTGALQLQGKIAE
;
A
#
# COMPACT_ATOMS: atom_id res chain seq x y z
N MET A 1 -6.41 -7.01 -4.13
CA MET A 1 -5.14 -6.48 -4.66
C MET A 1 -4.12 -7.58 -4.58
N GLY A 2 -3.60 -8.03 -5.73
CA GLY A 2 -2.59 -9.09 -5.81
C GLY A 2 -1.22 -8.56 -5.38
N ILE A 3 -0.33 -9.49 -5.03
CA ILE A 3 0.96 -9.29 -4.36
C ILE A 3 2.01 -8.62 -5.29
N PHE A 4 1.62 -8.10 -6.47
CA PHE A 4 2.53 -7.76 -7.56
C PHE A 4 2.45 -6.34 -8.14
N ASP A 5 1.61 -5.45 -7.61
CA ASP A 5 1.48 -4.09 -8.18
C ASP A 5 2.42 -3.02 -7.55
N PHE A 6 3.42 -3.41 -6.76
CA PHE A 6 4.19 -2.44 -5.95
C PHE A 6 5.52 -1.94 -6.54
N PHE A 7 5.90 -2.32 -7.76
CA PHE A 7 7.20 -1.91 -8.31
C PHE A 7 7.10 -1.27 -9.69
N LYS A 8 6.96 0.07 -9.69
CA LYS A 8 7.66 1.00 -10.60
C LYS A 8 7.31 2.45 -10.28
N LYS A 9 8.24 3.20 -9.67
CA LYS A 9 8.50 4.62 -9.96
C LYS A 9 9.77 5.10 -9.25
N LYS A 10 10.74 5.61 -10.03
CA LYS A 10 11.64 6.69 -9.61
C LYS A 10 12.20 7.44 -10.83
N SER A 11 12.26 8.77 -10.66
CA SER A 11 12.75 9.84 -11.55
C SER A 11 11.78 10.20 -12.71
N ASN A 12 11.49 11.45 -13.04
CA ASN A 12 12.19 12.73 -12.82
C ASN A 12 11.20 13.88 -12.59
N SER A 13 11.70 14.93 -11.93
CA SER A 13 11.12 16.26 -11.80
C SER A 13 10.81 16.91 -13.15
N GLN A 14 9.58 17.40 -13.33
CA GLN A 14 9.28 18.48 -14.27
C GLN A 14 8.40 19.52 -13.60
N GLU A 15 8.97 20.72 -13.44
CA GLU A 15 8.28 21.97 -13.13
C GLU A 15 7.44 22.43 -14.34
N ASN A 16 6.29 23.03 -14.05
CA ASN A 16 5.37 23.76 -14.94
C ASN A 16 4.75 22.94 -16.09
N VAL A 17 3.49 22.55 -15.93
CA VAL A 17 2.70 21.94 -17.01
C VAL A 17 1.47 22.81 -17.31
N SER A 18 1.54 23.55 -18.41
CA SER A 18 0.37 23.95 -19.20
C SER A 18 0.17 22.85 -20.25
N THR A 19 -1.02 22.26 -20.34
CA THR A 19 -1.34 21.24 -21.34
C THR A 19 -2.48 21.74 -22.23
N PRO A 20 -2.26 21.97 -23.54
CA PRO A 20 -3.34 22.28 -24.46
C PRO A 20 -4.09 21.01 -24.90
N VAL A 21 -5.41 21.10 -25.02
CA VAL A 21 -6.29 20.08 -25.62
C VAL A 21 -6.09 20.08 -27.14
N GLN A 22 -5.94 18.90 -27.78
CA GLN A 22 -5.85 18.78 -29.25
C GLN A 22 -7.18 18.35 -29.90
N GLU A 23 -7.51 19.00 -31.02
CA GLU A 23 -8.69 18.77 -31.86
C GLU A 23 -8.69 17.39 -32.55
N MET A 24 -9.89 16.84 -32.81
CA MET A 24 -10.09 15.86 -33.88
C MET A 24 -10.65 16.58 -35.12
N GLU A 25 -9.91 16.57 -36.22
CA GLU A 25 -10.42 16.99 -37.54
C GLU A 25 -11.53 16.03 -38.01
N MET A 26 -12.69 16.58 -38.38
CA MET A 26 -13.70 15.87 -39.16
C MET A 26 -13.32 15.89 -40.66
N PRO A 27 -13.56 14.80 -41.42
CA PRO A 27 -13.13 14.73 -42.81
C PRO A 27 -14.00 15.63 -43.71
N GLU A 28 -13.35 16.53 -44.46
CA GLU A 28 -14.02 17.37 -45.47
C GLU A 28 -14.53 16.54 -46.66
N GLU A 29 -15.80 16.77 -47.03
CA GLU A 29 -16.37 16.33 -48.29
C GLU A 29 -15.72 17.05 -49.48
N LYS A 30 -15.26 16.27 -50.45
CA LYS A 30 -14.76 16.78 -51.74
C LYS A 30 -15.86 17.47 -52.54
N VAL A 31 -15.63 18.72 -52.91
CA VAL A 31 -16.20 19.30 -54.14
C VAL A 31 -15.06 19.91 -54.97
N VAL A 32 -15.09 19.58 -56.27
CA VAL A 32 -14.04 19.86 -57.26
C VAL A 32 -14.46 21.03 -58.14
N GLU A 33 -13.47 21.89 -58.42
CA GLU A 33 -13.26 22.84 -59.53
C GLU A 33 -14.26 24.00 -59.79
N GLU A 34 -13.75 25.24 -59.81
CA GLU A 34 -13.32 25.87 -61.08
C GLU A 34 -12.42 27.10 -60.83
N VAL A 35 -11.54 27.36 -61.79
CA VAL A 35 -10.52 28.43 -61.84
C VAL A 35 -11.15 29.73 -62.36
N VAL A 36 -10.68 30.91 -61.89
CA VAL A 36 -10.25 32.08 -62.71
C VAL A 36 -10.26 33.42 -61.92
N GLU A 37 -9.09 34.08 -61.95
CA GLU A 37 -8.71 35.51 -61.89
C GLU A 37 -9.03 36.46 -60.72
N GLU A 38 -7.95 37.16 -60.31
CA GLU A 38 -7.89 38.37 -59.48
C GLU A 38 -8.70 39.54 -60.06
N VAL A 39 -9.61 40.11 -59.27
CA VAL A 39 -9.96 41.55 -59.32
C VAL A 39 -10.26 42.04 -57.89
N VAL A 40 -9.56 43.09 -57.49
CA VAL A 40 -9.75 43.83 -56.23
C VAL A 40 -10.95 44.76 -56.38
N GLU A 41 -12.08 44.47 -55.72
CA GLU A 41 -13.19 45.42 -55.57
C GLU A 41 -13.84 45.36 -54.17
N ILE A 42 -13.59 46.43 -53.40
CA ILE A 42 -14.46 47.14 -52.44
C ILE A 42 -15.49 46.28 -51.65
N ILE A 43 -15.18 45.99 -50.39
CA ILE A 43 -16.12 45.43 -49.41
C ILE A 43 -17.13 46.52 -48.98
N PRO A 44 -18.46 46.33 -49.14
CA PRO A 44 -19.46 47.14 -48.48
C PRO A 44 -19.57 46.76 -47.00
N GLU A 45 -19.72 47.74 -46.10
CA GLU A 45 -19.99 47.50 -44.68
C GLU A 45 -21.20 46.56 -44.50
N ILE A 46 -20.94 45.36 -43.97
CA ILE A 46 -21.96 44.44 -43.49
C ILE A 46 -22.38 44.93 -42.10
N PRO A 47 -23.68 45.16 -41.83
CA PRO A 47 -24.12 45.57 -40.50
C PRO A 47 -23.80 44.46 -39.50
N SER A 48 -23.08 44.81 -38.42
CA SER A 48 -22.74 43.93 -37.32
C SER A 48 -24.01 43.23 -36.80
N GLN A 49 -24.10 41.93 -37.01
CA GLN A 49 -25.06 41.13 -36.27
C GLN A 49 -24.72 41.22 -34.77
N PRO A 50 -25.72 41.28 -33.88
CA PRO A 50 -25.47 41.23 -32.45
C PRO A 50 -24.76 39.91 -32.17
N ILE A 51 -23.58 39.98 -31.56
CA ILE A 51 -22.91 38.83 -30.98
C ILE A 51 -23.87 38.33 -29.89
N GLU A 52 -24.54 37.20 -30.13
CA GLU A 52 -25.20 36.47 -29.05
C GLU A 52 -24.11 36.10 -28.05
N GLU A 53 -24.23 36.61 -26.82
CA GLU A 53 -23.36 36.18 -25.72
C GLU A 53 -23.43 34.65 -25.62
N PRO A 54 -22.29 33.94 -25.61
CA PRO A 54 -22.31 32.49 -25.55
C PRO A 54 -23.07 32.06 -24.29
N LYS A 55 -24.07 31.21 -24.48
CA LYS A 55 -24.90 30.69 -23.40
C LYS A 55 -24.03 29.77 -22.53
N ILE A 56 -23.48 30.33 -21.46
CA ILE A 56 -22.62 29.62 -20.50
C ILE A 56 -23.40 28.45 -19.88
N ASN A 57 -22.76 27.29 -19.77
CA ASN A 57 -23.36 26.11 -19.18
C ASN A 57 -23.57 26.32 -17.65
N SER A 58 -24.78 26.12 -17.15
CA SER A 58 -25.10 26.30 -15.72
C SER A 58 -24.38 25.29 -14.82
N GLU A 59 -24.07 24.10 -15.33
CA GLU A 59 -23.31 23.08 -14.61
C GLU A 59 -21.83 23.46 -14.52
N TYR A 60 -21.29 24.04 -15.60
CA TYR A 60 -19.94 24.61 -15.62
C TYR A 60 -19.76 25.69 -14.54
N GLU A 61 -20.70 26.63 -14.43
CA GLU A 61 -20.68 27.69 -13.40
C GLU A 61 -20.66 27.15 -11.97
N LYS A 62 -21.27 25.98 -11.73
CA LYS A 62 -21.23 25.32 -10.42
C LYS A 62 -19.89 24.64 -10.18
N ILE A 63 -19.41 23.89 -11.17
CA ILE A 63 -18.18 23.10 -11.07
C ILE A 63 -16.94 24.00 -10.98
N LYS A 64 -16.91 25.14 -11.68
CA LYS A 64 -15.76 26.04 -11.68
C LYS A 64 -15.42 26.63 -10.31
N THR A 65 -16.40 26.68 -9.39
CA THR A 65 -16.19 27.03 -7.97
C THR A 65 -15.09 26.17 -7.32
N TYR A 66 -14.89 24.95 -7.83
CA TYR A 66 -13.95 23.96 -7.32
C TYR A 66 -12.69 23.78 -8.19
N ASN A 67 -12.39 24.72 -9.10
CA ASN A 67 -11.25 24.62 -10.02
C ASN A 67 -9.92 24.33 -9.33
N ASP A 68 -9.66 24.95 -8.17
CA ASP A 68 -8.49 24.67 -7.34
C ASP A 68 -8.34 23.17 -7.09
N TYR A 69 -9.41 22.49 -6.69
CA TYR A 69 -9.38 21.07 -6.31
C TYR A 69 -9.41 20.13 -7.50
N ILE A 70 -10.03 20.52 -8.61
CA ILE A 70 -9.97 19.78 -9.88
C ILE A 70 -8.53 19.74 -10.39
N VAL A 71 -7.88 20.90 -10.47
CA VAL A 71 -6.48 21.00 -10.89
C VAL A 71 -5.55 20.33 -9.87
N TYR A 72 -5.84 20.43 -8.58
CA TYR A 72 -5.07 19.72 -7.56
C TYR A 72 -5.16 18.20 -7.74
N SER A 73 -6.34 17.64 -8.04
CA SER A 73 -6.52 16.20 -8.32
C SER A 73 -5.70 15.74 -9.54
N ILE A 74 -5.65 16.57 -10.59
CA ILE A 74 -4.80 16.34 -11.77
C ILE A 74 -3.32 16.33 -11.36
N ALA A 75 -2.89 17.29 -10.55
CA ALA A 75 -1.51 17.38 -10.08
C ALA A 75 -1.11 16.16 -9.22
N LEU A 76 -2.01 15.67 -8.35
CA LEU A 76 -1.81 14.43 -7.59
C LEU A 76 -1.64 13.23 -8.51
N GLN A 77 -2.52 13.08 -9.52
CA GLN A 77 -2.42 11.99 -10.50
C GLN A 77 -1.08 11.98 -11.22
N LEU A 78 -0.59 13.15 -11.65
CA LEU A 78 0.70 13.28 -12.33
C LEU A 78 1.87 12.85 -11.43
N ARG A 79 1.73 12.96 -10.11
CA ARG A 79 2.70 12.43 -9.13
C ARG A 79 2.50 10.93 -8.84
N GLY A 80 1.41 10.32 -9.33
CA GLY A 80 1.03 8.94 -9.05
C GLY A 80 0.25 8.76 -7.75
N GLU A 81 -0.37 9.83 -7.25
CA GLU A 81 -1.25 9.81 -6.09
C GLU A 81 -2.70 9.81 -6.56
N TYR A 82 -3.47 8.81 -6.12
CA TYR A 82 -4.85 8.57 -6.58
C TYR A 82 -5.87 8.63 -5.43
N THR A 83 -5.46 9.19 -4.29
CA THR A 83 -6.29 9.28 -3.08
C THR A 83 -7.50 10.17 -3.34
N PRO A 84 -8.73 9.75 -2.94
CA PRO A 84 -9.88 10.63 -2.99
C PRO A 84 -9.66 11.89 -2.16
N ILE A 85 -10.02 13.03 -2.74
CA ILE A 85 -10.01 14.33 -2.06
C ILE A 85 -11.39 14.95 -2.16
N SER A 86 -11.64 15.96 -1.34
CA SER A 86 -12.90 16.69 -1.40
C SER A 86 -12.69 18.16 -1.08
N ALA A 87 -13.69 18.95 -1.40
CA ALA A 87 -13.78 20.34 -1.00
C ALA A 87 -15.23 20.73 -0.78
N PHE A 88 -15.45 21.75 0.04
CA PHE A 88 -16.77 22.26 0.36
C PHE A 88 -16.79 23.79 0.38
N GLU A 89 -17.93 24.36 0.01
CA GLU A 89 -18.16 25.80 0.04
C GLU A 89 -18.87 26.18 1.34
N LYS A 90 -18.26 27.06 2.13
CA LYS A 90 -18.84 27.63 3.35
C LYS A 90 -19.96 28.63 3.04
N GLU A 91 -20.73 29.01 4.07
CA GLU A 91 -21.75 30.05 3.95
C GLU A 91 -21.23 31.39 3.41
N ASN A 92 -19.98 31.75 3.71
CA ASN A 92 -19.33 32.97 3.22
C ASN A 92 -18.85 32.88 1.76
N GLY A 93 -18.99 31.72 1.10
CA GLY A 93 -18.52 31.46 -0.27
C GLY A 93 -17.06 31.03 -0.38
N GLU A 94 -16.37 30.85 0.74
CA GLU A 94 -15.01 30.32 0.76
C GLU A 94 -15.01 28.80 0.55
N VAL A 95 -14.09 28.31 -0.27
CA VAL A 95 -13.95 26.88 -0.57
C VAL A 95 -12.71 26.31 0.12
N GLU A 96 -12.91 25.31 0.96
CA GLU A 96 -11.85 24.61 1.68
C GLU A 96 -11.79 23.14 1.32
N GLY A 97 -10.57 22.60 1.25
CA GLY A 97 -10.33 21.20 1.00
C GLY A 97 -10.43 20.37 2.27
N PHE A 98 -10.80 19.12 2.05
CA PHE A 98 -10.79 18.07 3.05
C PHE A 98 -10.17 16.80 2.48
N ALA A 99 -9.29 16.18 3.27
CA ALA A 99 -8.69 14.89 2.94
C ALA A 99 -8.52 14.02 4.19
N TYR A 100 -8.66 12.71 4.00
CA TYR A 100 -8.21 11.75 5.00
C TYR A 100 -6.70 11.61 4.94
N MET A 101 -6.05 11.63 6.10
CA MET A 101 -4.62 11.45 6.25
C MET A 101 -4.32 10.10 6.89
N VAL A 102 -3.41 9.33 6.27
CA VAL A 102 -2.87 8.13 6.91
C VAL A 102 -2.02 8.56 8.11
N THR A 103 -2.49 8.24 9.31
CA THR A 103 -1.77 8.51 10.57
C THR A 103 -1.11 7.28 11.17
N GLU A 104 -1.43 6.09 10.66
CA GLU A 104 -0.83 4.81 11.04
C GLU A 104 -0.47 4.02 9.77
N ASP A 105 0.81 3.67 9.59
CA ASP A 105 1.33 3.00 8.37
C ASP A 105 0.80 1.58 8.14
N ALA A 106 -0.10 1.08 8.99
CA ALA A 106 -0.68 -0.25 8.92
C ALA A 106 -2.14 -0.26 8.43
N TYR A 107 -2.79 0.90 8.28
CA TYR A 107 -4.19 0.97 7.87
C TYR A 107 -4.50 2.18 6.97
N ALA A 108 -5.22 1.94 5.88
CA ALA A 108 -5.70 2.98 4.98
C ALA A 108 -7.16 2.67 4.58
N LEU A 109 -7.94 3.71 4.31
CA LEU A 109 -9.29 3.52 3.74
C LEU A 109 -9.17 3.11 2.28
N SER A 110 -10.03 2.18 1.84
CA SER A 110 -10.21 1.99 0.40
C SER A 110 -10.82 3.25 -0.23
N PRO A 111 -10.62 3.49 -1.54
CA PRO A 111 -11.25 4.62 -2.21
C PRO A 111 -12.77 4.68 -1.98
N GLN A 112 -13.45 3.52 -2.05
CA GLN A 112 -14.89 3.43 -1.80
C GLN A 112 -15.27 3.83 -0.37
N GLN A 113 -14.50 3.40 0.63
CA GLN A 113 -14.74 3.77 2.03
C GLN A 113 -14.53 5.26 2.26
N ALA A 114 -13.43 5.82 1.75
CA ALA A 114 -13.11 7.24 1.87
C ALA A 114 -14.21 8.11 1.23
N ILE A 115 -14.64 7.78 0.01
CA ILE A 115 -15.71 8.50 -0.69
C ILE A 115 -17.03 8.39 0.10
N GLY A 116 -17.41 7.19 0.55
CA GLY A 116 -18.64 7.01 1.30
C GLY A 116 -18.67 7.80 2.60
N GLN A 117 -17.55 7.85 3.34
CA GLN A 117 -17.46 8.63 4.58
C GLN A 117 -17.47 10.15 4.30
N MET A 118 -16.80 10.61 3.23
CA MET A 118 -16.88 12.01 2.78
C MET A 118 -18.32 12.38 2.39
N GLU A 119 -19.00 11.54 1.61
CA GLU A 119 -20.39 11.75 1.21
C GLU A 119 -21.28 11.85 2.45
N GLU A 120 -21.21 10.90 3.38
CA GLU A 120 -22.01 10.93 4.62
C GLU A 120 -21.76 12.21 5.43
N ARG A 121 -20.49 12.58 5.61
CA ARG A 121 -20.10 13.79 6.34
C ARG A 121 -20.69 15.05 5.72
N PHE A 122 -20.41 15.30 4.44
CA PHE A 122 -20.81 16.55 3.80
C PHE A 122 -22.32 16.63 3.58
N GLU A 123 -23.01 15.49 3.43
CA GLU A 123 -24.46 15.47 3.41
C GLU A 123 -25.06 15.94 4.73
N ASN A 124 -24.51 15.50 5.86
CA ASN A 124 -24.95 15.97 7.17
C ASN A 124 -24.66 17.47 7.33
N GLU A 125 -23.45 17.92 6.96
CA GLU A 125 -23.08 19.34 7.04
C GLU A 125 -23.95 20.23 6.13
N LEU A 126 -24.31 19.76 4.93
CA LEU A 126 -25.19 20.45 3.99
C LEU A 126 -26.63 20.53 4.53
N GLN A 127 -27.16 19.44 5.08
CA GLN A 127 -28.51 19.41 5.68
C GLN A 127 -28.61 20.30 6.93
N GLU A 128 -27.54 20.43 7.70
CA GLU A 128 -27.43 21.34 8.82
C GLU A 128 -27.21 22.81 8.40
N GLY A 129 -27.01 23.06 7.11
CA GLY A 129 -26.75 24.40 6.56
C GLY A 129 -25.35 24.94 6.86
N LYS A 130 -24.41 24.10 7.31
CA LYS A 130 -23.03 24.52 7.61
C LYS A 130 -22.21 24.83 6.35
N ILE A 131 -22.57 24.18 5.24
CA ILE A 131 -21.97 24.35 3.92
C ILE A 131 -23.08 24.60 2.89
N LYS A 132 -22.72 25.22 1.76
CA LYS A 132 -23.61 25.45 0.62
C LYS A 132 -23.53 24.36 -0.43
N SER A 133 -22.36 23.76 -0.57
CA SER A 133 -22.10 22.72 -1.56
C SER A 133 -20.85 21.95 -1.18
N TYR A 134 -20.67 20.79 -1.80
CA TYR A 134 -19.42 20.04 -1.74
C TYR A 134 -19.14 19.30 -3.05
N MET A 135 -17.88 18.93 -3.24
CA MET A 135 -17.39 18.10 -4.34
C MET A 135 -16.38 17.09 -3.83
N ILE A 136 -16.51 15.84 -4.26
CA ILE A 136 -15.59 14.73 -3.99
C ILE A 136 -14.99 14.29 -5.31
N LEU A 137 -13.66 14.28 -5.38
CA LEU A 137 -12.89 13.93 -6.56
C LEU A 137 -12.17 12.59 -6.32
N TYR A 138 -12.32 11.67 -7.26
CA TYR A 138 -11.73 10.34 -7.16
C TYR A 138 -11.50 9.70 -8.53
N HIS A 139 -10.51 8.83 -8.61
CA HIS A 139 -10.25 8.06 -9.82
C HIS A 139 -11.27 6.94 -9.99
N SER A 140 -11.72 6.76 -11.23
CA SER A 140 -12.88 5.94 -11.55
C SER A 140 -12.73 5.20 -12.88
N GLN A 141 -13.64 4.27 -13.11
CA GLN A 141 -13.78 3.53 -14.37
C GLN A 141 -14.52 4.31 -15.47
N PHE A 142 -14.67 5.62 -15.28
CA PHE A 142 -15.40 6.51 -16.18
C PHE A 142 -14.64 6.72 -17.50
N ASP A 143 -15.29 6.41 -18.62
CA ASP A 143 -14.83 6.72 -19.98
C ASP A 143 -16.03 7.13 -20.83
N HIS A 144 -16.69 8.23 -20.43
CA HIS A 144 -17.90 8.77 -21.09
C HIS A 144 -19.10 7.82 -21.14
N ASN A 145 -19.16 6.87 -20.22
CA ASN A 145 -20.20 5.84 -20.16
C ASN A 145 -21.08 5.96 -18.89
N GLY A 146 -20.91 7.03 -18.12
CA GLY A 146 -21.59 7.24 -16.84
C GLY A 146 -21.13 6.30 -15.70
N ASN A 147 -20.11 5.47 -15.92
CA ASN A 147 -19.60 4.55 -14.90
C ASN A 147 -18.65 5.28 -13.93
N HIS A 148 -19.21 5.92 -12.92
CA HIS A 148 -18.46 6.58 -11.84
C HIS A 148 -18.05 5.62 -10.71
N THR A 149 -17.89 4.32 -10.99
CA THR A 149 -17.40 3.37 -9.98
C THR A 149 -15.94 3.69 -9.65
N PRO A 150 -15.56 3.82 -8.36
CA PRO A 150 -14.16 4.08 -7.99
C PRO A 150 -13.25 2.95 -8.49
N ALA A 151 -12.16 3.33 -9.16
CA ALA A 151 -11.17 2.41 -9.69
C ALA A 151 -10.19 2.01 -8.57
N ILE A 152 -9.84 0.73 -8.52
CA ILE A 152 -8.96 0.17 -7.48
C ILE A 152 -7.69 -0.48 -8.03
N GLN A 153 -7.53 -0.50 -9.35
CA GLN A 153 -6.39 -1.11 -10.03
C GLN A 153 -5.89 -0.22 -11.18
N GLU A 154 -4.61 -0.32 -11.52
CA GLU A 154 -3.99 0.54 -12.54
C GLU A 154 -4.71 0.48 -13.90
N GLY A 155 -5.17 -0.71 -14.30
CA GLY A 155 -5.92 -0.91 -15.55
C GLY A 155 -7.37 -0.41 -15.54
N GLU A 156 -7.89 0.00 -14.38
CA GLU A 156 -9.27 0.51 -14.23
C GLU A 156 -9.35 2.04 -14.30
N PHE A 157 -8.22 2.73 -14.16
CA PHE A 157 -8.14 4.19 -14.12
C PHE A 157 -8.44 4.80 -15.50
N LYS A 158 -9.64 5.40 -15.65
CA LYS A 158 -10.09 5.98 -16.92
C LYS A 158 -10.55 7.43 -16.82
N GLY A 159 -10.85 7.92 -15.62
CA GLY A 159 -11.26 9.30 -15.42
C GLY A 159 -11.27 9.73 -13.96
N ILE A 160 -11.19 11.04 -13.72
CA ILE A 160 -11.44 11.66 -12.42
C ILE A 160 -12.95 11.94 -12.35
N SER A 161 -13.66 11.22 -11.51
CA SER A 161 -15.07 11.50 -11.23
C SER A 161 -15.21 12.62 -10.21
N LEU A 162 -16.18 13.50 -10.45
CA LEU A 162 -16.59 14.58 -9.56
C LEU A 162 -18.00 14.25 -9.07
N ALA A 163 -18.14 13.81 -7.83
CA ALA A 163 -19.44 13.67 -7.18
C ALA A 163 -19.73 14.93 -6.36
N TYR A 164 -20.87 15.57 -6.60
CA TYR A 164 -21.14 16.88 -6.01
C TYR A 164 -22.62 17.06 -5.65
N HIS A 165 -22.87 18.00 -4.74
CA HIS A 165 -24.22 18.38 -4.32
C HIS A 165 -24.23 19.86 -3.91
N PHE A 166 -25.17 20.61 -4.47
CA PHE A 166 -25.42 22.02 -4.15
C PHE A 166 -26.74 22.14 -3.42
N ALA A 167 -26.82 23.02 -2.41
CA ALA A 167 -28.03 23.21 -1.62
C ALA A 167 -29.23 23.55 -2.52
N GLY A 168 -30.27 22.71 -2.47
CA GLY A 168 -31.50 22.87 -3.25
C GLY A 168 -31.53 22.17 -4.61
N ASP A 169 -30.43 21.50 -4.99
CA ASP A 169 -30.35 20.68 -6.20
C ASP A 169 -30.30 19.18 -5.86
N ASP A 170 -30.47 18.31 -6.86
CA ASP A 170 -30.20 16.88 -6.70
C ASP A 170 -28.69 16.59 -6.74
N LYS A 171 -28.27 15.51 -6.08
CA LYS A 171 -26.90 14.99 -6.21
C LYS A 171 -26.60 14.63 -7.66
N ALA A 172 -25.42 14.97 -8.12
CA ALA A 172 -24.98 14.67 -9.47
C ALA A 172 -23.52 14.23 -9.52
N LYS A 173 -23.15 13.64 -10.66
CA LYS A 173 -21.79 13.22 -10.97
C LYS A 173 -21.45 13.61 -12.40
N THR A 174 -20.22 14.07 -12.60
CA THR A 174 -19.59 14.18 -13.92
C THR A 174 -18.18 13.60 -13.84
N GLY A 175 -17.43 13.57 -14.94
CA GLY A 175 -16.07 13.07 -14.96
C GLY A 175 -15.19 13.72 -16.00
N LEU A 176 -13.91 13.83 -15.66
CA LEU A 176 -12.81 14.20 -16.54
C LEU A 176 -12.08 12.92 -16.99
N PRO A 177 -12.36 12.42 -18.19
CA PRO A 177 -11.73 11.21 -18.71
C PRO A 177 -10.28 11.48 -19.13
N TYR A 178 -9.44 10.47 -18.97
CA TYR A 178 -8.04 10.50 -19.37
C TYR A 178 -7.57 9.14 -19.91
N VAL A 179 -6.46 9.15 -20.63
CA VAL A 179 -5.79 7.94 -21.12
C VAL A 179 -4.30 7.98 -20.80
N PHE A 180 -3.72 6.81 -20.52
CA PHE A 180 -2.27 6.66 -20.39
C PHE A 180 -1.66 6.31 -21.74
N GLU A 181 -0.76 7.16 -22.23
CA GLU A 181 -0.06 7.00 -23.52
C GLU A 181 1.45 7.20 -23.32
N ASN A 182 2.25 6.17 -23.58
CA ASN A 182 3.72 6.25 -23.49
C ASN A 182 4.24 6.87 -22.18
N GLN A 183 3.65 6.50 -21.04
CA GLN A 183 3.93 7.04 -19.69
C GLN A 183 3.42 8.47 -19.43
N ASN A 184 2.74 9.10 -20.39
CA ASN A 184 2.05 10.37 -20.22
C ASN A 184 0.56 10.16 -20.00
N VAL A 185 -0.11 11.19 -19.44
CA VAL A 185 -1.57 11.21 -19.25
C VAL A 185 -2.15 12.29 -20.17
N THR A 186 -3.13 11.92 -20.99
CA THR A 186 -3.87 12.85 -21.86
C THR A 186 -5.30 12.98 -21.35
N TYR A 187 -5.71 14.20 -21.00
CA TYR A 187 -7.07 14.51 -20.54
C TYR A 187 -7.96 14.89 -21.72
N LYS A 188 -9.19 14.37 -21.76
CA LYS A 188 -10.15 14.59 -22.85
C LYS A 188 -11.10 15.76 -22.62
N GLY A 189 -11.10 16.34 -21.41
CA GLY A 189 -12.07 17.37 -21.00
C GLY A 189 -13.42 16.78 -20.56
N PHE A 190 -14.25 17.59 -19.91
CA PHE A 190 -15.65 17.28 -19.62
C PHE A 190 -16.46 17.36 -20.91
N ALA A 191 -17.22 16.31 -21.22
CA ALA A 191 -17.96 16.22 -22.48
C ALA A 191 -19.14 17.20 -22.56
N GLU A 192 -19.64 17.64 -21.40
CA GLU A 192 -20.76 18.56 -21.28
C GLU A 192 -20.32 20.03 -21.45
N PHE A 193 -19.02 20.30 -21.45
CA PHE A 193 -18.46 21.65 -21.48
C PHE A 193 -17.89 22.00 -22.84
N SER A 194 -17.95 23.29 -23.19
CA SER A 194 -17.30 23.80 -24.38
C SER A 194 -15.78 23.66 -24.30
N HIS A 195 -15.09 23.88 -25.42
CA HIS A 195 -13.64 23.90 -25.44
C HIS A 195 -13.08 25.03 -24.56
N GLU A 196 -13.70 26.21 -24.61
CA GLU A 196 -13.33 27.37 -23.79
C GLU A 196 -13.54 27.11 -22.29
N GLU A 197 -14.68 26.52 -21.92
CA GLU A 197 -15.01 26.14 -20.54
C GLU A 197 -13.99 25.12 -20.00
N ASN A 198 -13.67 24.09 -20.79
CA ASN A 198 -12.62 23.13 -20.43
C ASN A 198 -11.25 23.79 -20.29
N ASN A 199 -10.88 24.68 -21.22
CA ASN A 199 -9.60 25.38 -21.16
C ASN A 199 -9.49 26.30 -19.94
N GLU A 200 -10.58 26.92 -19.49
CA GLU A 200 -10.59 27.75 -18.29
C GLU A 200 -10.27 26.90 -17.04
N ILE A 201 -10.87 25.72 -16.90
CA ILE A 201 -10.57 24.79 -15.79
C ILE A 201 -9.12 24.30 -15.88
N MET A 202 -8.71 23.79 -17.04
CA MET A 202 -7.43 23.10 -17.21
C MET A 202 -6.23 24.06 -17.13
N ASN A 203 -6.42 25.35 -17.40
CA ASN A 203 -5.38 26.37 -17.27
C ASN A 203 -5.45 27.14 -15.94
N HIS A 204 -6.36 26.77 -15.04
CA HIS A 204 -6.44 27.38 -13.71
C HIS A 204 -5.15 27.12 -12.92
N GLN A 205 -4.55 28.18 -12.39
CA GLN A 205 -3.26 28.10 -11.70
C GLN A 205 -3.45 28.02 -10.19
N LEU A 206 -2.89 26.97 -9.60
CA LEU A 206 -2.78 26.86 -8.15
C LEU A 206 -1.85 27.96 -7.62
N VAL A 207 -2.32 28.67 -6.59
CA VAL A 207 -1.52 29.60 -5.78
C VAL A 207 -0.45 28.83 -5.02
N ASP A 208 0.81 29.24 -5.21
CA ASP A 208 1.96 28.66 -4.52
C ASP A 208 1.95 28.97 -3.02
N GLY A 209 2.38 28.00 -2.21
CA GLY A 209 2.40 28.10 -0.75
C GLY A 209 1.04 28.12 -0.04
N ARG A 210 -0.08 28.02 -0.76
CA ARG A 210 -1.42 27.89 -0.16
C ARG A 210 -1.62 26.49 0.42
N ASP A 211 -2.15 26.42 1.62
CA ASP A 211 -2.70 25.18 2.17
C ASP A 211 -4.09 24.95 1.60
N TYR A 212 -4.21 23.98 0.70
CA TYR A 212 -5.49 23.59 0.08
C TYR A 212 -6.31 22.67 0.98
N PHE A 213 -5.70 22.03 1.98
CA PHE A 213 -6.38 21.06 2.84
C PHE A 213 -6.24 21.46 4.32
N PRO A 214 -6.78 22.62 4.72
CA PRO A 214 -6.74 23.04 6.12
C PRO A 214 -7.58 22.12 7.03
N ASN A 215 -8.49 21.31 6.45
CA ASN A 215 -9.27 20.32 7.15
C ASN A 215 -8.74 18.92 6.82
N THR A 216 -8.14 18.24 7.79
CA THR A 216 -7.72 16.85 7.64
C THR A 216 -8.21 15.99 8.79
N GLU A 217 -8.43 14.72 8.50
CA GLU A 217 -8.85 13.75 9.50
C GLU A 217 -7.96 12.51 9.42
N GLY A 218 -7.39 12.13 10.57
CA GLY A 218 -6.50 10.97 10.67
C GLY A 218 -7.27 9.65 10.54
N ILE A 219 -6.77 8.76 9.70
CA ILE A 219 -7.31 7.40 9.58
C ILE A 219 -6.81 6.57 10.76
N ALA A 220 -7.75 6.11 11.59
CA ALA A 220 -7.48 5.18 12.67
C ALA A 220 -7.86 3.75 12.26
N ALA A 221 -6.98 2.79 12.56
CA ALA A 221 -7.31 1.38 12.39
C ALA A 221 -8.45 0.98 13.34
N PRO A 222 -9.44 0.17 12.88
CA PRO A 222 -10.43 -0.42 13.77
C PRO A 222 -9.77 -1.20 14.90
N GLU A 223 -10.17 -0.91 16.13
CA GLU A 223 -9.62 -1.50 17.35
C GLU A 223 -10.75 -1.92 18.30
N THR A 224 -10.58 -3.08 18.93
CA THR A 224 -11.45 -3.58 20.01
C THR A 224 -10.61 -4.21 21.10
N THR A 225 -11.13 -4.28 22.32
CA THR A 225 -10.54 -5.08 23.40
C THR A 225 -11.51 -6.21 23.73
N ASN A 226 -11.03 -7.45 23.72
CA ASN A 226 -11.88 -8.60 23.98
C ASN A 226 -12.00 -8.93 25.49
N GLU A 227 -12.79 -9.95 25.83
CA GLU A 227 -13.03 -10.37 27.22
C GLU A 227 -11.76 -10.82 27.96
N ALA A 228 -10.73 -11.27 27.23
CA ALA A 228 -9.44 -11.66 27.78
C ALA A 228 -8.51 -10.45 28.02
N GLY A 229 -8.97 -9.21 27.72
CA GLY A 229 -8.18 -7.99 27.84
C GLY A 229 -7.15 -7.80 26.71
N ILE A 230 -7.28 -8.56 25.62
CA ILE A 230 -6.37 -8.48 24.47
C ILE A 230 -6.89 -7.42 23.49
N ILE A 231 -6.00 -6.53 23.06
CA ILE A 231 -6.28 -5.50 22.06
C ILE A 231 -6.21 -6.13 20.67
N ILE A 232 -7.33 -6.13 19.94
CA ILE A 232 -7.41 -6.58 18.55
C ILE A 232 -7.49 -5.36 17.65
N ARG A 233 -6.44 -5.12 16.86
CA ARG A 233 -6.35 -4.02 15.89
C ARG A 233 -6.33 -4.57 14.47
N LYS A 234 -6.94 -3.87 13.52
CA LYS A 234 -6.91 -4.26 12.10
C LYS A 234 -5.72 -3.64 11.37
N SER A 235 -5.26 -4.33 10.33
CA SER A 235 -4.34 -3.79 9.32
C SER A 235 -4.79 -4.28 7.95
N ASN A 236 -4.67 -3.45 6.92
CA ASN A 236 -5.04 -3.84 5.55
C ASN A 236 -3.95 -3.54 4.51
N ILE A 237 -2.78 -3.07 4.97
CA ILE A 237 -1.61 -2.76 4.12
C ILE A 237 -0.59 -3.90 4.14
N HIS A 238 -0.54 -4.68 5.21
CA HIS A 238 0.45 -5.74 5.40
C HIS A 238 0.35 -6.86 4.37
N ASN A 239 1.51 -7.36 3.97
CA ASN A 239 1.67 -8.46 3.03
C ASN A 239 2.98 -9.22 3.32
N LEU A 240 3.23 -10.28 2.56
CA LEU A 240 4.37 -11.19 2.76
C LEU A 240 5.56 -10.92 1.83
N VAL A 241 5.57 -9.81 1.08
CA VAL A 241 6.62 -9.52 0.08
C VAL A 241 8.00 -9.55 0.72
N ASN A 242 8.16 -8.86 1.86
CA ASN A 242 9.45 -8.82 2.57
C ASN A 242 9.84 -10.20 3.11
N THR A 243 8.88 -10.94 3.67
CA THR A 243 9.09 -12.30 4.17
C THR A 243 9.58 -13.23 3.07
N TRP A 244 8.91 -13.24 1.92
CA TRP A 244 9.30 -14.05 0.77
C TRP A 244 10.62 -13.61 0.14
N SER A 245 10.89 -12.30 0.13
CA SER A 245 12.18 -11.76 -0.29
C SER A 245 13.32 -12.24 0.63
N GLY A 246 13.06 -12.40 1.94
CA GLY A 246 13.99 -13.03 2.88
C GLY A 246 14.26 -14.52 2.58
N ILE A 247 13.23 -15.26 2.18
CA ILE A 247 13.34 -16.68 1.83
C ILE A 247 14.10 -16.88 0.51
N PHE A 248 13.73 -16.14 -0.54
CA PHE A 248 14.24 -16.36 -1.90
C PHE A 248 15.50 -15.55 -2.24
N GLY A 249 15.90 -14.61 -1.38
CA GLY A 249 16.96 -13.63 -1.66
C GLY A 249 16.40 -12.37 -2.30
N HIS A 250 16.89 -11.19 -1.92
CA HIS A 250 16.33 -9.91 -2.36
C HIS A 250 16.42 -9.68 -3.89
N GLU A 251 17.58 -9.90 -4.49
CA GLU A 251 17.83 -9.75 -5.91
C GLU A 251 17.11 -10.86 -6.71
N ASN A 252 17.18 -12.10 -6.24
CA ASN A 252 16.50 -13.22 -6.85
C ASN A 252 14.97 -13.02 -6.85
N PHE A 253 14.39 -12.56 -5.75
CA PHE A 253 12.96 -12.32 -5.63
C PHE A 253 12.45 -11.23 -6.58
N GLN A 254 13.30 -10.24 -6.88
CA GLN A 254 12.97 -9.16 -7.83
C GLN A 254 13.14 -9.56 -9.30
N THR A 255 14.01 -10.53 -9.59
CA THR A 255 14.39 -10.88 -10.98
C THR A 255 13.73 -12.16 -11.49
N LYS A 256 13.24 -13.04 -10.60
CA LYS A 256 12.61 -14.32 -10.95
C LYS A 256 11.13 -14.31 -10.57
N ASP A 257 10.33 -15.07 -11.32
CA ASP A 257 8.89 -15.21 -11.07
C ASP A 257 8.58 -16.25 -9.98
N TYR A 258 8.99 -15.96 -8.74
CA TYR A 258 8.60 -16.79 -7.59
C TYR A 258 7.11 -16.67 -7.27
N GLY A 259 6.41 -15.65 -7.77
CA GLY A 259 4.95 -15.53 -7.63
C GLY A 259 4.22 -16.67 -8.31
N GLN A 260 4.57 -16.95 -9.57
CA GLN A 260 4.03 -18.09 -10.30
C GLN A 260 4.42 -19.42 -9.64
N TYR A 261 5.65 -19.54 -9.15
CA TYR A 261 6.09 -20.74 -8.41
C TYR A 261 5.22 -20.98 -7.16
N LEU A 262 5.06 -19.98 -6.29
CA LEU A 262 4.25 -20.10 -5.07
C LEU A 262 2.78 -20.41 -5.37
N THR A 263 2.24 -19.82 -6.45
CA THR A 263 0.89 -20.13 -6.94
C THR A 263 0.77 -21.59 -7.35
N ASN A 264 1.74 -22.12 -8.09
CA ASN A 264 1.76 -23.52 -8.51
C ASN A 264 1.86 -24.47 -7.31
N VAL A 265 2.71 -24.15 -6.33
CA VAL A 265 2.85 -24.94 -5.09
C VAL A 265 1.53 -24.96 -4.32
N LEU A 266 0.89 -23.80 -4.17
CA LEU A 266 -0.40 -23.68 -3.52
C LEU A 266 -1.49 -24.48 -4.23
N MET A 267 -1.59 -24.40 -5.56
CA MET A 267 -2.53 -25.19 -6.35
C MET A 267 -2.27 -26.70 -6.26
N GLN A 268 -1.01 -27.12 -6.18
CA GLN A 268 -0.68 -28.54 -6.03
C GLN A 268 -1.01 -29.07 -4.63
N SER A 269 -0.91 -28.22 -3.61
CA SER A 269 -1.24 -28.60 -2.22
C SER A 269 -2.72 -28.88 -1.99
N THR A 270 -3.61 -28.41 -2.87
CA THR A 270 -5.06 -28.64 -2.77
C THR A 270 -5.55 -29.88 -3.52
N VAL A 271 -4.69 -30.51 -4.31
CA VAL A 271 -5.01 -31.73 -5.08
C VAL A 271 -4.45 -32.94 -4.33
N ALA A 272 -5.32 -33.90 -3.99
CA ALA A 272 -4.89 -35.15 -3.38
C ALA A 272 -3.92 -35.89 -4.33
N ASP A 273 -2.74 -36.27 -3.82
CA ASP A 273 -1.74 -36.99 -4.62
C ASP A 273 -2.31 -38.35 -5.09
N PRO A 274 -2.48 -38.58 -6.40
CA PRO A 274 -2.95 -39.86 -6.92
C PRO A 274 -1.99 -41.02 -6.67
N ALA A 275 -0.70 -40.74 -6.40
CA ALA A 275 0.36 -41.73 -6.23
C ALA A 275 0.59 -42.14 -4.77
N GLY A 276 0.09 -41.38 -3.78
CA GLY A 276 0.29 -41.65 -2.36
C GLY A 276 1.74 -41.53 -1.89
N GLU A 277 2.61 -40.88 -2.68
CA GLU A 277 3.96 -40.51 -2.32
C GLU A 277 3.95 -39.06 -1.83
N ASP A 278 3.37 -38.83 -0.65
CA ASP A 278 3.33 -37.51 0.03
C ASP A 278 4.74 -37.05 0.45
N LYS A 279 5.63 -36.81 -0.52
CA LYS A 279 6.70 -35.82 -0.33
C LYS A 279 6.04 -34.47 -0.48
N SER A 280 5.55 -33.95 0.65
CA SER A 280 4.97 -32.63 0.73
C SER A 280 5.93 -31.62 0.07
N LYS A 281 5.54 -31.05 -1.07
CA LYS A 281 6.33 -30.06 -1.83
C LYS A 281 6.56 -28.76 -1.06
N THR A 282 5.96 -28.67 0.11
CA THR A 282 6.06 -27.57 1.04
C THR A 282 6.86 -27.93 2.29
N GLU A 283 7.36 -29.16 2.42
CA GLU A 283 8.14 -29.60 3.58
C GLU A 283 9.63 -29.73 3.21
N PHE A 284 10.44 -28.73 3.61
CA PHE A 284 11.90 -28.79 3.52
C PHE A 284 12.49 -29.17 4.89
N GLU A 285 13.79 -29.42 4.98
CA GLU A 285 14.42 -29.87 6.23
C GLU A 285 14.09 -28.91 7.40
N ASP A 286 14.39 -27.64 7.20
CA ASP A 286 14.34 -26.61 8.25
C ASP A 286 13.26 -25.54 8.04
N VAL A 287 12.60 -25.55 6.88
CA VAL A 287 11.56 -24.58 6.54
C VAL A 287 10.36 -25.32 5.99
N ARG A 288 9.16 -24.86 6.33
CA ARG A 288 7.88 -25.35 5.81
C ARG A 288 7.15 -24.21 5.10
N PHE A 289 6.58 -24.46 3.92
CA PHE A 289 5.69 -23.52 3.24
C PHE A 289 4.24 -23.88 3.54
N LYS A 290 3.73 -23.37 4.66
CA LYS A 290 2.40 -23.69 5.14
C LYS A 290 1.32 -23.02 4.29
N THR A 291 0.37 -23.81 3.82
CA THR A 291 -0.73 -23.34 2.97
C THR A 291 -1.98 -23.08 3.81
N ILE A 292 -2.69 -22.01 3.50
CA ILE A 292 -3.97 -21.65 4.10
C ILE A 292 -4.95 -21.52 2.95
N VAL A 293 -5.94 -22.41 2.91
CA VAL A 293 -6.90 -22.51 1.81
C VAL A 293 -8.31 -22.42 2.38
N THR A 294 -9.06 -21.46 1.89
CA THR A 294 -10.47 -21.21 2.18
C THR A 294 -11.21 -20.93 0.87
N ASP A 295 -12.55 -20.87 0.92
CA ASP A 295 -13.36 -20.59 -0.27
C ASP A 295 -13.07 -19.21 -0.89
N GLU A 296 -12.63 -18.25 -0.07
CA GLU A 296 -12.43 -16.85 -0.47
C GLU A 296 -10.94 -16.46 -0.62
N LEU A 297 -10.05 -17.14 0.11
CA LEU A 297 -8.61 -16.86 0.10
C LEU A 297 -7.80 -18.15 0.08
N SER A 298 -6.83 -18.21 -0.82
CA SER A 298 -5.74 -19.20 -0.78
C SER A 298 -4.41 -18.45 -0.67
N THR A 299 -3.59 -18.83 0.31
CA THR A 299 -2.30 -18.19 0.56
C THR A 299 -1.30 -19.20 1.11
N ILE A 300 -0.02 -18.84 1.09
CA ILE A 300 1.09 -19.67 1.53
C ILE A 300 2.05 -18.79 2.33
N ILE A 301 2.55 -19.32 3.44
CA ILE A 301 3.45 -18.63 4.36
C ILE A 301 4.69 -19.50 4.63
N PRO A 302 5.89 -18.94 4.69
CA PRO A 302 7.06 -19.69 5.14
C PRO A 302 7.08 -19.76 6.67
N GLU A 303 7.48 -20.91 7.20
CA GLU A 303 7.68 -21.18 8.62
C GLU A 303 9.07 -21.79 8.82
N VAL A 304 9.93 -21.12 9.58
CA VAL A 304 11.21 -21.69 10.02
C VAL A 304 10.96 -22.60 11.22
N LYS A 305 11.40 -23.86 11.12
CA LYS A 305 11.24 -24.86 12.17
C LYS A 305 12.21 -24.58 13.31
N THR A 306 11.71 -24.69 14.53
CA THR A 306 12.50 -24.53 15.75
C THR A 306 11.86 -25.28 16.91
N ASP A 307 12.67 -25.71 17.86
CA ASP A 307 12.24 -26.24 19.15
C ASP A 307 12.37 -25.20 20.28
N TYR A 308 12.94 -24.02 20.00
CA TYR A 308 13.07 -22.94 20.98
C TYR A 308 11.70 -22.43 21.41
N THR A 309 11.39 -22.58 22.70
CA THR A 309 10.09 -22.26 23.29
C THR A 309 10.20 -21.09 24.26
N LEU A 310 9.22 -20.20 24.20
CA LEU A 310 9.14 -18.98 25.00
C LEU A 310 7.80 -18.91 25.73
N ASP A 311 7.84 -18.63 27.04
CA ASP A 311 6.66 -18.24 27.80
C ASP A 311 6.29 -16.79 27.44
N PHE A 312 5.07 -16.60 26.94
CA PHE A 312 4.60 -15.36 26.32
C PHE A 312 3.20 -14.99 26.81
N GLU A 313 2.98 -13.69 27.04
CA GLU A 313 1.64 -13.16 27.35
C GLU A 313 1.14 -12.30 26.18
N THR A 314 0.08 -12.72 25.50
CA THR A 314 -0.57 -11.93 24.45
C THR A 314 -1.21 -10.68 25.04
N ARG A 315 -0.79 -9.51 24.53
CA ARG A 315 -1.37 -8.19 24.88
C ARG A 315 -2.11 -7.56 23.72
N SER A 316 -1.57 -7.71 22.51
CA SER A 316 -2.23 -7.23 21.31
C SER A 316 -2.05 -8.19 20.14
N ILE A 317 -3.04 -8.16 19.26
CA ILE A 317 -3.06 -8.91 18.00
C ILE A 317 -3.43 -7.91 16.90
N ARG A 318 -2.61 -7.87 15.87
CA ARG A 318 -2.87 -7.08 14.67
C ARG A 318 -3.30 -8.01 13.54
N GLU A 319 -4.60 -8.10 13.30
CA GLU A 319 -5.20 -8.96 12.28
C GLU A 319 -5.17 -8.32 10.90
N TRP A 320 -4.81 -9.10 9.88
CA TRP A 320 -4.74 -8.64 8.50
C TRP A 320 -6.10 -8.79 7.83
N GLU A 321 -6.83 -7.69 7.70
CA GLU A 321 -8.17 -7.63 7.11
C GLU A 321 -8.14 -8.04 5.63
N ASN A 322 -7.10 -7.62 4.91
CA ASN A 322 -6.83 -8.00 3.52
C ASN A 322 -6.49 -9.50 3.34
N ALA A 323 -6.28 -10.24 4.43
CA ALA A 323 -6.07 -11.68 4.45
C ALA A 323 -7.20 -12.40 5.23
N LEU A 324 -8.42 -11.85 5.21
CA LEU A 324 -9.61 -12.39 5.89
C LEU A 324 -9.41 -12.63 7.40
N ASN A 325 -8.50 -11.88 8.03
CA ASN A 325 -8.10 -12.06 9.43
C ASN A 325 -7.49 -13.44 9.73
N LEU A 326 -6.94 -14.13 8.72
CA LEU A 326 -6.28 -15.43 8.88
C LEU A 326 -4.78 -15.30 9.15
N GLN A 327 -4.23 -14.10 9.01
CA GLN A 327 -2.84 -13.75 9.30
C GLN A 327 -2.82 -12.64 10.34
N ALA A 328 -1.86 -12.71 11.26
CA ALA A 328 -1.72 -11.70 12.28
C ALA A 328 -0.28 -11.59 12.80
N ILE A 329 0.00 -10.40 13.35
CA ILE A 329 1.15 -10.19 14.22
C ILE A 329 0.66 -10.20 15.66
N VAL A 330 1.30 -11.00 16.50
CA VAL A 330 0.97 -11.16 17.91
C VAL A 330 2.06 -10.51 18.74
N ALA A 331 1.65 -9.76 19.75
CA ALA A 331 2.51 -8.87 20.49
C ALA A 331 2.25 -8.91 22.00
N GLY A 332 3.32 -8.86 22.78
CA GLY A 332 3.25 -8.87 24.24
C GLY A 332 4.59 -9.13 24.93
N PRO A 333 4.62 -9.16 26.27
CA PRO A 333 5.83 -9.48 27.00
C PRO A 333 6.15 -10.97 26.93
N ALA A 334 7.44 -11.27 26.90
CA ALA A 334 7.99 -12.59 27.09
C ALA A 334 8.76 -12.66 28.40
N ARG A 335 8.54 -13.75 29.15
CA ARG A 335 9.16 -14.00 30.48
C ARG A 335 9.11 -12.78 31.41
N ASP A 336 8.05 -11.98 31.34
CA ASP A 336 7.83 -10.74 32.10
C ASP A 336 9.00 -9.72 32.05
N THR A 337 9.85 -9.77 31.03
CA THR A 337 11.14 -9.05 31.01
C THR A 337 11.38 -8.23 29.75
N PHE A 338 10.91 -8.70 28.59
CA PHE A 338 11.11 -7.99 27.32
C PHE A 338 9.89 -8.12 26.40
N GLY A 339 9.69 -7.14 25.52
CA GLY A 339 8.60 -7.15 24.55
C GLY A 339 8.97 -7.93 23.29
N VAL A 340 8.09 -8.81 22.83
CA VAL A 340 8.25 -9.56 21.58
C VAL A 340 7.02 -9.38 20.70
N TRP A 341 7.26 -9.18 19.42
CA TRP A 341 6.25 -9.27 18.38
C TRP A 341 6.68 -10.33 17.37
N PHE A 342 5.76 -11.14 16.90
CA PHE A 342 6.06 -12.16 15.90
C PHE A 342 4.90 -12.30 14.91
N PHE A 343 5.24 -12.66 13.67
CA PHE A 343 4.26 -13.12 12.70
C PHE A 343 3.81 -14.54 13.09
N ALA A 344 2.52 -14.70 13.41
CA ALA A 344 1.97 -15.96 13.90
C ALA A 344 1.70 -16.93 12.74
N THR A 345 2.58 -17.91 12.53
CA THR A 345 2.52 -18.83 11.38
C THR A 345 1.40 -19.87 11.50
N ASP A 346 0.76 -19.98 12.65
CA ASP A 346 -0.39 -20.86 12.92
C ASP A 346 -1.65 -20.09 13.28
N TYR A 347 -1.68 -18.78 13.05
CA TYR A 347 -2.81 -17.95 13.44
C TYR A 347 -4.14 -18.43 12.83
N ALA A 348 -4.16 -18.81 11.55
CA ALA A 348 -5.36 -19.30 10.88
C ALA A 348 -5.99 -20.51 11.59
N GLU A 349 -5.18 -21.41 12.15
CA GLU A 349 -5.62 -22.63 12.83
C GLU A 349 -5.94 -22.39 14.30
N ASN A 350 -5.17 -21.51 14.95
CA ASN A 350 -5.21 -21.28 16.39
C ASN A 350 -5.76 -19.91 16.79
N ARG A 351 -6.44 -19.20 15.88
CA ARG A 351 -7.00 -17.85 16.10
C ARG A 351 -7.73 -17.72 17.43
N ASN A 352 -8.63 -18.65 17.72
CA ASN A 352 -9.41 -18.63 18.96
C ASN A 352 -8.54 -18.76 20.21
N ARG A 353 -7.46 -19.56 20.16
CA ARG A 353 -6.53 -19.71 21.30
C ARG A 353 -5.78 -18.41 21.54
N TYR A 354 -5.22 -17.81 20.48
CA TYR A 354 -4.58 -16.50 20.57
C TYR A 354 -5.49 -15.43 21.16
N MET A 355 -6.79 -15.44 20.82
CA MET A 355 -7.75 -14.46 21.31
C MET A 355 -8.26 -14.71 22.73
N THR A 356 -8.18 -15.92 23.25
CA THR A 356 -8.85 -16.28 24.52
C THR A 356 -7.89 -16.71 25.62
N GLN A 357 -6.65 -17.06 25.27
CA GLN A 357 -5.62 -17.50 26.21
C GLN A 357 -4.49 -16.46 26.22
N PRO A 358 -4.45 -15.55 27.19
CA PRO A 358 -3.39 -14.56 27.28
C PRO A 358 -2.02 -15.20 27.46
N HIS A 359 -1.91 -16.28 28.24
CA HIS A 359 -0.63 -16.93 28.51
C HIS A 359 -0.45 -18.13 27.58
N LEU A 360 0.58 -18.08 26.75
CA LEU A 360 0.91 -19.08 25.76
C LEU A 360 2.38 -19.49 25.87
N LYS A 361 2.65 -20.74 25.53
CA LYS A 361 3.99 -21.16 25.12
C LYS A 361 4.07 -21.07 23.62
N VAL A 362 5.09 -20.40 23.11
CA VAL A 362 5.26 -20.18 21.67
C VAL A 362 6.64 -20.65 21.22
N ASN A 363 6.70 -21.38 20.13
CA ASN A 363 7.95 -21.65 19.43
C ASN A 363 8.31 -20.40 18.62
N VAL A 364 9.52 -19.88 18.77
CA VAL A 364 9.95 -18.62 18.14
C VAL A 364 11.17 -18.82 17.26
N SER A 365 11.05 -18.45 16.00
CA SER A 365 12.12 -18.48 15.00
C SER A 365 12.21 -17.15 14.25
N GLY A 366 13.07 -17.04 13.25
CA GLY A 366 13.16 -15.84 12.43
C GLY A 366 13.55 -16.07 10.98
N ILE A 367 13.24 -15.09 10.14
CA ILE A 367 13.75 -14.98 8.77
C ILE A 367 14.62 -13.73 8.71
N VAL A 368 15.91 -13.92 8.46
CA VAL A 368 16.89 -12.83 8.35
C VAL A 368 16.84 -12.27 6.93
N PHE A 369 16.55 -10.98 6.83
CA PHE A 369 16.52 -10.26 5.55
C PHE A 369 17.93 -9.88 5.11
N ILE A 370 18.78 -9.45 6.03
CA ILE A 370 20.17 -9.10 5.76
C ILE A 370 21.01 -9.55 6.94
N LEU A 371 22.18 -10.15 6.68
CA LEU A 371 23.16 -10.52 7.69
C LEU A 371 24.53 -9.93 7.37
N ASP A 372 25.12 -9.22 8.33
CA ASP A 372 26.43 -8.60 8.23
C ASP A 372 27.26 -8.85 9.49
N VAL A 373 28.57 -8.58 9.44
CA VAL A 373 29.46 -8.64 10.61
C VAL A 373 29.31 -7.36 11.44
N HIS A 374 29.06 -7.52 12.74
CA HIS A 374 29.10 -6.39 13.65
C HIS A 374 30.56 -6.12 14.07
N THR A 375 31.09 -4.95 13.69
CA THR A 375 32.50 -4.57 13.94
C THR A 375 32.65 -3.34 14.83
N ASN A 376 31.59 -2.56 15.03
CA ASN A 376 31.65 -1.28 15.72
C ASN A 376 30.89 -1.30 17.05
N ASN A 377 31.65 -1.29 18.15
CA ASN A 377 31.11 -1.21 19.51
C ASN A 377 31.05 0.24 20.03
N ASP A 378 31.43 1.24 19.24
CA ASP A 378 31.43 2.64 19.66
C ASP A 378 30.07 3.30 19.30
N LEU A 379 29.40 3.85 20.31
CA LEU A 379 28.19 4.67 20.15
C LEU A 379 28.54 6.07 19.61
N PRO A 380 27.58 6.82 19.03
CA PRO A 380 27.83 8.14 18.44
C PRO A 380 28.42 9.18 19.42
N ASP A 381 28.22 8.99 20.72
CA ASP A 381 28.74 9.83 21.80
C ASP A 381 30.14 9.40 22.30
N GLY A 382 30.72 8.33 21.71
CA GLY A 382 32.01 7.75 22.09
C GLY A 382 31.94 6.71 23.20
N THR A 383 30.75 6.35 23.70
CA THR A 383 30.57 5.28 24.69
C THR A 383 30.81 3.91 24.06
N LYS A 384 31.57 3.04 24.73
CA LYS A 384 31.85 1.68 24.27
C LYS A 384 30.82 0.69 24.79
N MET A 385 30.17 -0.04 23.89
CA MET A 385 29.37 -1.20 24.21
C MET A 385 30.26 -2.35 24.70
N SER A 386 29.71 -3.18 25.60
CA SER A 386 30.37 -4.41 26.03
C SER A 386 30.60 -5.34 24.84
N GLU A 387 31.69 -6.10 24.83
CA GLU A 387 31.96 -7.10 23.80
C GLU A 387 30.85 -8.16 23.71
N ASP A 388 30.17 -8.44 24.83
CA ASP A 388 29.08 -9.41 24.90
C ASP A 388 27.70 -8.80 24.60
N PHE A 389 27.63 -7.51 24.26
CA PHE A 389 26.37 -6.82 23.99
C PHE A 389 25.60 -7.49 22.86
N THR A 390 24.31 -7.73 23.09
CA THR A 390 23.33 -8.21 22.10
C THR A 390 22.05 -7.44 22.32
N THR A 391 21.33 -7.18 21.25
CA THR A 391 20.05 -6.50 21.30
C THR A 391 19.26 -6.76 20.03
N TYR A 392 17.97 -6.50 20.10
CA TYR A 392 17.12 -6.35 18.94
C TYR A 392 16.13 -5.21 19.24
N VAL A 393 15.84 -4.40 18.22
CA VAL A 393 14.95 -3.24 18.33
C VAL A 393 13.99 -3.26 17.15
N PRO A 394 12.74 -2.79 17.31
CA PRO A 394 11.83 -2.66 16.19
C PRO A 394 12.50 -1.94 15.01
N SER A 395 12.39 -2.53 13.83
CA SER A 395 12.98 -1.96 12.61
C SER A 395 12.35 -0.60 12.34
N GLN A 396 13.17 0.40 11.99
CA GLN A 396 12.65 1.72 11.60
C GLN A 396 11.95 1.69 10.24
N ASP A 397 12.39 0.78 9.35
CA ASP A 397 11.86 0.66 8.00
C ASP A 397 10.57 -0.18 7.97
N LEU A 398 10.44 -1.17 8.86
CA LEU A 398 9.32 -2.12 8.90
C LEU A 398 8.74 -2.34 10.32
N PRO A 399 8.41 -1.27 11.08
CA PRO A 399 8.07 -1.36 12.51
C PRO A 399 6.80 -2.19 12.80
N ASN A 400 5.90 -2.30 11.82
CA ASN A 400 4.60 -2.97 11.96
C ASN A 400 4.57 -4.41 11.42
N TYR A 401 5.72 -4.96 10.98
CA TYR A 401 5.81 -6.29 10.37
C TYR A 401 6.41 -7.37 11.29
N ALA A 402 6.55 -7.08 12.59
CA ALA A 402 7.36 -7.88 13.52
C ALA A 402 8.83 -8.03 13.04
N CYS A 403 9.32 -6.96 12.41
CA CYS A 403 10.69 -6.87 11.94
C CYS A 403 11.55 -6.11 12.94
N PHE A 404 12.78 -6.57 13.13
CA PHE A 404 13.71 -6.05 14.11
C PHE A 404 15.09 -5.91 13.50
N ASP A 405 15.73 -4.78 13.78
CA ASP A 405 17.17 -4.63 13.60
C ASP A 405 17.87 -5.24 14.82
N PHE A 406 18.95 -5.97 14.61
CA PHE A 406 19.60 -6.72 15.68
C PHE A 406 21.12 -6.63 15.67
N ILE A 407 21.69 -6.87 16.86
CA ILE A 407 23.07 -7.25 17.09
C ILE A 407 23.02 -8.55 17.89
N ALA A 408 23.49 -9.65 17.31
CA ALA A 408 23.42 -10.98 17.90
C ALA A 408 24.80 -11.63 17.99
N GLN A 409 24.92 -12.61 18.87
CA GLN A 409 26.03 -13.56 18.83
C GLN A 409 25.61 -14.80 18.06
N LEU A 410 26.39 -15.21 17.06
CA LEU A 410 26.18 -16.44 16.33
C LEU A 410 26.66 -17.63 17.16
N VAL A 411 25.74 -18.41 17.71
CA VAL A 411 26.06 -19.56 18.57
C VAL A 411 26.45 -20.77 17.71
N ASP A 412 25.64 -21.05 16.69
CA ASP A 412 25.88 -22.14 15.75
C ASP A 412 25.25 -21.81 14.38
N PHE A 413 25.62 -22.56 13.35
CA PHE A 413 24.96 -22.51 12.05
C PHE A 413 25.10 -23.83 11.29
N LYS A 414 24.12 -24.12 10.42
CA LYS A 414 24.20 -25.20 9.43
C LYS A 414 23.71 -24.73 8.08
N GLU A 415 24.24 -25.32 7.00
CA GLU A 415 23.71 -25.10 5.66
C GLU A 415 22.38 -25.82 5.47
N THR A 416 21.48 -25.23 4.68
CA THR A 416 20.20 -25.82 4.31
C THR A 416 19.85 -25.43 2.87
N GLU A 417 18.98 -26.22 2.25
CA GLU A 417 18.50 -26.00 0.88
C GLU A 417 16.97 -26.04 0.86
N LEU A 418 16.38 -25.17 0.05
CA LEU A 418 14.94 -25.11 -0.21
C LEU A 418 14.68 -25.43 -1.68
N LEU A 419 13.43 -25.79 -1.95
CA LEU A 419 12.91 -26.25 -3.25
C LEU A 419 13.42 -27.66 -3.63
N GLU A 420 12.65 -28.37 -4.45
CA GLU A 420 12.97 -29.75 -4.85
C GLU A 420 14.31 -29.87 -5.60
N ASP A 421 14.72 -28.80 -6.29
CA ASP A 421 15.97 -28.73 -7.06
C ASP A 421 17.15 -28.17 -6.26
N GLY A 422 16.95 -27.78 -4.99
CA GLY A 422 17.97 -27.17 -4.14
C GLY A 422 18.49 -25.81 -4.66
N SER A 423 17.72 -25.13 -5.51
CA SER A 423 18.14 -23.87 -6.13
C SER A 423 18.20 -22.70 -5.16
N VAL A 424 17.50 -22.79 -4.03
CA VAL A 424 17.54 -21.80 -2.96
C VAL A 424 18.39 -22.33 -1.82
N LYS A 425 19.54 -21.70 -1.57
CA LYS A 425 20.49 -22.12 -0.54
C LYS A 425 20.53 -21.11 0.59
N GLY A 426 20.65 -21.59 1.81
CA GLY A 426 20.69 -20.74 2.99
C GLY A 426 21.48 -21.35 4.13
N TYR A 427 21.36 -20.69 5.28
CA TYR A 427 21.81 -21.20 6.56
C TYR A 427 20.66 -21.16 7.56
N ILE A 428 20.61 -22.14 8.46
CA ILE A 428 19.95 -21.99 9.75
C ILE A 428 20.99 -21.51 10.75
N LEU A 429 20.75 -20.35 11.33
CA LEU A 429 21.59 -19.69 12.32
C LEU A 429 20.95 -19.85 13.70
N LYS A 430 21.75 -20.20 14.70
CA LYS A 430 21.36 -20.10 16.11
C LYS A 430 21.84 -18.75 16.65
N LEU A 431 20.93 -17.80 16.81
CA LEU A 431 21.24 -16.40 17.13
C LEU A 431 20.86 -16.08 18.57
N LYS A 432 21.83 -15.66 19.39
CA LYS A 432 21.58 -15.13 20.73
C LYS A 432 21.31 -13.63 20.64
N LEU A 433 20.06 -13.24 20.90
CA LEU A 433 19.55 -11.86 20.76
C LEU A 433 19.52 -11.08 22.08
N ILE A 434 19.50 -11.77 23.22
CA ILE A 434 19.64 -11.16 24.55
C ILE A 434 20.69 -11.91 25.35
N THR A 435 21.60 -11.16 25.97
CA THR A 435 22.58 -11.66 26.94
C THR A 435 21.97 -11.63 28.33
N ASN A 436 21.97 -12.78 29.01
CA ASN A 436 21.54 -12.92 30.40
C ASN A 436 22.55 -13.81 31.14
N GLU A 437 22.93 -13.41 32.37
CA GLU A 437 23.95 -14.10 33.17
C GLU A 437 23.46 -15.41 33.80
N GLU A 438 22.16 -15.52 34.07
CA GLU A 438 21.56 -16.67 34.76
C GLU A 438 21.04 -17.73 33.79
N ASN A 439 20.68 -17.33 32.57
CA ASN A 439 20.16 -18.22 31.54
C ASN A 439 20.88 -17.99 30.19
N GLU A 440 21.70 -18.95 29.78
CA GLU A 440 22.44 -18.86 28.51
C GLU A 440 21.50 -18.86 27.29
N ASP A 441 20.35 -19.53 27.39
CA ASP A 441 19.30 -19.66 26.38
C ASP A 441 18.14 -18.70 26.66
N PHE A 442 18.46 -17.48 27.11
CA PHE A 442 17.46 -16.51 27.53
C PHE A 442 16.59 -16.02 26.37
N PHE A 443 17.23 -15.70 25.24
CA PHE A 443 16.56 -15.42 23.98
C PHE A 443 17.48 -15.78 22.82
N THR A 444 17.53 -17.07 22.51
CA THR A 444 18.37 -17.64 21.45
C THR A 444 17.47 -18.38 20.47
N ILE A 445 17.34 -17.87 19.25
CA ILE A 445 16.39 -18.40 18.27
C ILE A 445 17.10 -19.09 17.12
N ASP A 446 16.39 -20.00 16.46
CA ASP A 446 16.77 -20.46 15.12
C ASP A 446 16.24 -19.46 14.08
N ALA A 447 17.11 -19.06 13.15
CA ALA A 447 16.73 -18.14 12.08
C ALA A 447 17.27 -18.61 10.73
N PHE A 448 16.42 -18.59 9.70
CA PHE A 448 16.84 -18.84 8.33
C PHE A 448 17.41 -17.57 7.71
N VAL A 449 18.51 -17.71 6.96
CA VAL A 449 19.02 -16.67 6.07
C VAL A 449 19.33 -17.26 4.69
N ASN A 450 18.87 -16.60 3.63
CA ASN A 450 19.28 -16.95 2.27
C ASN A 450 20.75 -16.56 2.04
N LYS A 451 21.56 -17.39 1.36
CA LYS A 451 22.98 -17.08 1.11
C LYS A 451 23.20 -15.77 0.35
N GLU A 452 22.27 -15.36 -0.51
CA GLU A 452 22.32 -14.07 -1.21
C GLU A 452 22.19 -12.86 -0.27
N ASN A 453 21.51 -13.05 0.86
CA ASN A 453 21.27 -12.01 1.85
C ASN A 453 22.41 -11.88 2.88
N VAL A 454 23.45 -12.72 2.77
CA VAL A 454 24.63 -12.72 3.64
C VAL A 454 25.73 -11.85 3.04
N ARG A 455 26.11 -10.78 3.74
CA ARG A 455 27.09 -9.77 3.29
C ARG A 455 28.49 -9.95 3.88
N LEU A 456 28.82 -11.17 4.26
CA LEU A 456 30.09 -11.53 4.91
C LEU A 456 30.72 -12.74 4.24
N GLU A 457 32.05 -12.79 4.21
CA GLU A 457 32.80 -13.83 3.49
C GLU A 457 32.73 -15.21 4.16
N THR A 458 32.68 -15.27 5.49
CA THR A 458 32.71 -16.53 6.24
C THR A 458 31.99 -16.42 7.58
N LEU A 459 31.12 -17.40 7.87
CA LEU A 459 30.48 -17.55 9.19
C LEU A 459 31.40 -18.28 10.16
N THR A 460 31.52 -17.77 11.38
CA THR A 460 32.29 -18.38 12.46
C THR A 460 31.51 -18.38 13.77
N LYS A 461 31.52 -19.50 14.50
CA LYS A 461 30.84 -19.57 15.80
C LYS A 461 31.45 -18.55 16.77
N GLY A 462 30.60 -17.87 17.52
CA GLY A 462 30.95 -16.83 18.49
C GLY A 462 31.07 -15.43 17.89
N MET A 463 31.03 -15.26 16.56
CA MET A 463 31.12 -13.91 15.96
C MET A 463 29.87 -13.07 16.28
N LYS A 464 30.06 -11.74 16.33
CA LYS A 464 28.95 -10.80 16.39
C LYS A 464 28.45 -10.48 15.00
N VAL A 465 27.15 -10.63 14.82
CA VAL A 465 26.45 -10.35 13.56
C VAL A 465 25.41 -9.28 13.79
N THR A 466 25.11 -8.52 12.75
CA THR A 466 24.06 -7.51 12.75
C THR A 466 23.21 -7.64 11.51
N GLY A 467 21.97 -7.18 11.57
CA GLY A 467 21.09 -7.24 10.42
C GLY A 467 19.67 -6.87 10.75
N ALA A 468 18.77 -7.26 9.85
CA ALA A 468 17.33 -7.16 10.03
C ALA A 468 16.71 -8.55 9.90
N LEU A 469 15.74 -8.86 10.76
CA LEU A 469 14.99 -10.11 10.71
C LEU A 469 13.51 -9.86 10.97
N GLN A 470 12.66 -10.76 10.49
CA GLN A 470 11.28 -10.89 10.98
C GLN A 470 11.21 -12.04 11.96
N LEU A 471 10.65 -11.80 13.15
CA LEU A 471 10.35 -12.87 14.09
C LEU A 471 9.08 -13.60 13.65
N GLN A 472 9.14 -14.93 13.74
CA GLN A 472 8.02 -15.82 13.49
C GLN A 472 7.69 -16.57 14.78
N GLY A 473 6.42 -16.94 14.95
CA GLY A 473 6.03 -17.78 16.07
C GLY A 473 4.81 -18.61 15.81
N LYS A 474 4.69 -19.70 16.57
CA LYS A 474 3.49 -20.55 16.63
C LYS A 474 3.28 -21.05 18.03
N ILE A 475 2.05 -21.45 18.37
CA ILE A 475 1.80 -22.04 19.69
C ILE A 475 2.51 -23.40 19.79
N ALA A 476 3.22 -23.61 20.90
CA ALA A 476 3.86 -24.87 21.22
C ALA A 476 2.79 -25.95 21.53
N GLU A 477 2.99 -27.15 21.01
CA GLU A 477 2.14 -28.32 21.27
C GLU A 477 2.45 -29.01 22.60
#